data_AF-A0A2E3HED3-F1
#
_entry.id   AF-A0A2E3HED3-F1
#
_cell.length_a   1.000
_cell.length_b   1.000
_cell.length_c   1.000
_cell.angle_alpha   90.00
_cell.angle_beta   90.00
_cell.angle_gamma   90.00
#
_symmetry.space_group_name_H-M   'P 1'
#
loop_
_entity.id
_entity.type
_entity.pdbx_description
1 polymer ?
#
loop_
_entity_poly.entity_id
_entity_poly.type
_entity_poly.pdbx_seq_one_letter_code
_entity_poly.pdbx_strand_id
1 'polypeptide(L)'
;MTDFAKAKILFALALVAVLFALYSAVREFGQAGFSFFGTVLEFRLIYFLMLGLLGCVIYFYAIDFISDNPLGVSHRVGNFFYALTLLFPPVFAIVALSIKVAEGVVWVSSSSLAGEISKLALAIIALSFGLLVAKLASAHLNRRDREDVVDRLAYQSKKHLQRAEELMEDGHYDLVALEGYRCVESVLQRALLNENVHVASSRPNQLIPTASRAGIIPDELVGVFHELRIARNRAIHSCDLFTDMDASWFLVTTRRLIASVGVARKLDEEEEFVVVHDSPEEPEKKDPILEPREKSVVS
;
A
#
# COMPACT_ATOMS: atom_id res chain seq x y z
N MET A 1 -11.63 -0.19 -7.51
CA MET A 1 -10.44 -0.29 -8.38
C MET A 1 -10.11 1.05 -9.00
N THR A 2 -8.85 1.51 -8.93
CA THR A 2 -8.40 2.78 -9.52
C THR A 2 -8.35 2.69 -11.05
N ASP A 3 -8.44 3.82 -11.75
CA ASP A 3 -8.34 3.83 -13.22
C ASP A 3 -6.96 3.37 -13.69
N PHE A 4 -5.93 3.61 -12.88
CA PHE A 4 -4.60 3.11 -13.14
C PHE A 4 -4.50 1.57 -13.03
N ALA A 5 -5.17 0.94 -12.07
CA ALA A 5 -5.26 -0.53 -12.02
C ALA A 5 -6.00 -1.09 -13.24
N LYS A 6 -7.05 -0.42 -13.74
CA LYS A 6 -7.76 -0.84 -14.96
C LYS A 6 -6.84 -0.78 -16.16
N ALA A 7 -6.05 0.28 -16.28
CA ALA A 7 -5.06 0.42 -17.34
C ALA A 7 -4.03 -0.72 -17.31
N LYS A 8 -3.54 -1.15 -16.13
CA LYS A 8 -2.61 -2.29 -16.00
C LYS A 8 -3.23 -3.61 -16.50
N ILE A 9 -4.49 -3.88 -16.16
CA ILE A 9 -5.19 -5.09 -16.66
C ILE A 9 -5.35 -5.03 -18.18
N LEU A 10 -5.81 -3.90 -18.72
CA LEU A 10 -5.99 -3.73 -20.16
C LEU A 10 -4.65 -3.87 -20.90
N PHE A 11 -3.58 -3.31 -20.34
CA PHE A 11 -2.24 -3.48 -20.89
C PHE A 11 -1.78 -4.95 -20.86
N ALA A 12 -1.97 -5.66 -19.75
CA ALA A 12 -1.63 -7.08 -19.64
C ALA A 12 -2.41 -7.92 -20.68
N LEU A 13 -3.71 -7.67 -20.85
CA LEU A 13 -4.53 -8.32 -21.87
C LEU A 13 -4.06 -8.00 -23.29
N ALA A 14 -3.72 -6.74 -23.57
CA ALA A 14 -3.16 -6.36 -24.87
C ALA A 14 -1.82 -7.06 -25.13
N LEU A 15 -0.95 -7.18 -24.12
CA LEU A 15 0.32 -7.88 -24.26
C LEU A 15 0.12 -9.39 -24.51
N VAL A 16 -0.86 -10.01 -23.86
CA VAL A 16 -1.26 -11.40 -24.16
C VAL A 16 -1.73 -11.53 -25.61
N ALA A 17 -2.55 -10.59 -26.12
CA ALA A 17 -2.99 -10.60 -27.50
C ALA A 17 -1.81 -10.46 -28.50
N VAL A 18 -0.85 -9.59 -28.19
CA VAL A 18 0.39 -9.46 -28.98
C VAL A 18 1.19 -10.76 -28.96
N LEU A 19 1.33 -11.41 -27.80
CA LEU A 19 1.99 -12.72 -27.72
C LEU A 19 1.26 -13.76 -28.55
N PHE A 20 -0.07 -13.80 -28.54
CA PHE A 20 -0.81 -14.71 -29.42
C PHE A 20 -0.60 -14.43 -30.90
N ALA A 21 -0.54 -13.16 -31.30
CA ALA A 21 -0.21 -12.79 -32.69
C ALA A 21 1.21 -13.24 -33.08
N LEU A 22 2.15 -13.23 -32.14
CA LEU A 22 3.53 -13.70 -32.33
C LEU A 22 3.69 -15.22 -32.26
N TYR A 23 2.62 -15.97 -31.95
CA TYR A 23 2.69 -17.42 -31.79
C TYR A 23 3.20 -18.14 -33.03
N SER A 24 2.85 -17.67 -34.24
CA SER A 24 3.34 -18.24 -35.50
C SER A 24 4.86 -18.18 -35.62
N ALA A 25 5.45 -17.01 -35.33
CA ALA A 25 6.90 -16.83 -35.31
C ALA A 25 7.57 -17.70 -34.24
N VAL A 26 6.96 -17.82 -33.06
CA VAL A 26 7.46 -18.71 -31.99
C VAL A 26 7.33 -20.18 -32.37
N ARG A 27 6.36 -20.57 -33.20
CA ARG A 27 6.25 -21.95 -33.70
C ARG A 27 7.38 -22.28 -34.66
N GLU A 28 7.71 -21.36 -35.57
CA GLU A 28 8.75 -21.53 -36.58
C GLU A 28 10.18 -21.45 -35.99
N PHE A 29 10.43 -20.48 -35.11
CA PHE A 29 11.75 -20.23 -34.50
C PHE A 29 11.86 -20.73 -33.06
N GLY A 30 10.85 -21.43 -32.54
CA GLY A 30 10.78 -21.76 -31.11
C GLY A 30 11.89 -22.67 -30.60
N GLN A 31 12.46 -23.49 -31.49
CA GLN A 31 13.61 -24.36 -31.20
C GLN A 31 14.94 -23.61 -31.27
N ALA A 32 14.98 -22.42 -31.87
CA ALA A 32 16.14 -21.56 -31.76
C ALA A 32 16.28 -21.11 -30.30
N GLY A 33 17.52 -21.01 -29.85
CA GLY A 33 17.82 -20.73 -28.46
C GLY A 33 19.30 -20.57 -28.23
N PHE A 34 19.66 -20.25 -27.01
CA PHE A 34 21.05 -20.13 -26.60
C PHE A 34 21.44 -21.35 -25.77
N SER A 35 22.59 -21.96 -26.08
CA SER A 35 23.12 -23.04 -25.25
C SER A 35 23.67 -22.44 -23.96
N PHE A 36 23.03 -22.77 -22.85
CA PHE A 36 23.40 -22.33 -21.50
C PHE A 36 23.56 -23.57 -20.62
N PHE A 37 24.78 -23.85 -20.14
CA PHE A 37 25.07 -25.03 -19.31
C PHE A 37 24.65 -26.36 -19.94
N GLY A 38 24.83 -26.52 -21.25
CA GLY A 38 24.44 -27.74 -21.98
C GLY A 38 22.92 -27.91 -22.15
N THR A 39 22.12 -26.96 -21.68
CA THR A 39 20.67 -26.89 -21.93
C THR A 39 20.40 -25.78 -22.94
N VAL A 40 19.60 -26.06 -23.95
CA VAL A 40 19.18 -25.03 -24.92
C VAL A 40 18.05 -24.24 -24.30
N LEU A 41 18.31 -22.96 -23.98
CA LEU A 41 17.26 -22.04 -23.58
C LEU A 41 16.48 -21.62 -24.83
N GLU A 42 15.42 -22.37 -25.11
CA GLU A 42 14.53 -22.17 -26.26
C GLU A 42 13.68 -20.90 -26.13
N PHE A 43 13.49 -20.16 -27.24
CA PHE A 43 12.54 -19.04 -27.30
C PHE A 43 11.12 -19.46 -26.92
N ARG A 44 10.77 -20.72 -27.18
CA ARG A 44 9.49 -21.32 -26.79
C ARG A 44 9.26 -21.29 -25.28
N LEU A 45 10.28 -21.60 -24.47
CA LEU A 45 10.16 -21.61 -23.01
C LEU A 45 9.91 -20.19 -22.47
N ILE A 46 10.64 -19.22 -23.01
CA ILE A 46 10.51 -17.80 -22.68
C ILE A 46 9.10 -17.29 -22.98
N TYR A 47 8.60 -17.62 -24.17
CA TYR A 47 7.25 -17.27 -24.59
C TYR A 47 6.20 -17.77 -23.60
N PHE A 48 6.22 -19.06 -23.27
CA PHE A 48 5.25 -19.64 -22.33
C PHE A 48 5.42 -19.13 -20.90
N LEU A 49 6.65 -18.85 -20.45
CA LEU A 49 6.89 -18.25 -19.14
C LEU A 49 6.26 -16.86 -19.06
N MET A 50 6.47 -16.01 -20.07
CA MET A 50 5.83 -14.69 -20.14
C MET A 50 4.30 -14.80 -20.14
N LEU A 51 3.75 -15.74 -20.91
CA LEU A 51 2.31 -15.96 -21.00
C LEU A 51 1.74 -16.44 -19.65
N GLY A 52 2.46 -17.31 -18.95
CA GLY A 52 2.13 -17.75 -17.60
C GLY A 52 2.18 -16.62 -16.57
N LEU A 53 3.24 -15.79 -16.60
CA LEU A 53 3.37 -14.61 -15.73
C LEU A 53 2.23 -13.62 -15.96
N LEU A 54 1.88 -13.34 -17.22
CA LEU A 54 0.72 -12.52 -17.57
C LEU A 54 -0.60 -13.13 -17.11
N GLY A 55 -0.76 -14.44 -17.23
CA GLY A 55 -1.89 -15.17 -16.67
C GLY A 55 -2.02 -14.95 -15.16
N CYS A 56 -0.91 -15.05 -14.41
CA CYS A 56 -0.88 -14.74 -12.98
C CYS A 56 -1.28 -13.29 -12.70
N VAL A 57 -0.77 -12.31 -13.46
CA VAL A 57 -1.16 -10.90 -13.33
C VAL A 57 -2.67 -10.73 -13.45
N ILE A 58 -3.26 -11.27 -14.52
CA ILE A 58 -4.70 -11.17 -14.78
C ILE A 58 -5.49 -11.85 -13.67
N TYR A 59 -5.05 -13.03 -13.23
CA TYR A 59 -5.70 -13.80 -12.16
C TYR A 59 -5.71 -13.03 -10.83
N PHE A 60 -4.56 -12.49 -10.39
CA PHE A 60 -4.48 -11.76 -9.13
C PHE A 60 -5.26 -10.44 -9.17
N TYR A 61 -5.27 -9.73 -10.31
CA TYR A 61 -6.12 -8.56 -10.44
C TYR A 61 -7.62 -8.90 -10.51
N ALA A 62 -7.99 -10.02 -11.14
CA ALA A 62 -9.38 -10.49 -11.13
C ALA A 62 -9.84 -10.88 -9.72
N ILE A 63 -8.98 -11.56 -8.94
CA ILE A 63 -9.24 -11.82 -7.52
C ILE A 63 -9.42 -10.49 -6.79
N ASP A 64 -8.50 -9.54 -6.96
CA ASP A 64 -8.56 -8.24 -6.30
C ASP A 64 -9.89 -7.53 -6.59
N PHE A 65 -10.35 -7.62 -7.84
CA PHE A 65 -11.64 -7.10 -8.28
C PHE A 65 -12.85 -7.79 -7.63
N ILE A 66 -12.83 -9.13 -7.54
CA ILE A 66 -13.96 -9.91 -7.02
C ILE A 66 -14.04 -9.84 -5.49
N SER A 67 -12.90 -9.87 -4.82
CA SER A 67 -12.83 -10.12 -3.38
C SER A 67 -12.83 -8.85 -2.52
N ASP A 68 -12.93 -7.65 -3.13
CA ASP A 68 -12.82 -6.35 -2.46
C ASP A 68 -11.73 -6.40 -1.36
N ASN A 69 -10.58 -6.96 -1.75
CA ASN A 69 -9.74 -7.71 -0.82
C ASN A 69 -9.04 -6.75 0.17
N PRO A 70 -9.36 -6.82 1.47
CA PRO A 70 -8.97 -5.80 2.44
C PRO A 70 -7.46 -5.72 2.70
N LEU A 71 -6.73 -6.80 2.44
CA LEU A 71 -5.30 -6.89 2.73
C LEU A 71 -4.43 -6.29 1.61
N GLY A 72 -5.00 -6.02 0.43
CA GLY A 72 -4.26 -5.53 -0.75
C GLY A 72 -3.12 -6.46 -1.18
N VAL A 73 -3.12 -7.72 -0.74
CA VAL A 73 -2.07 -8.70 -1.03
C VAL A 73 -2.16 -9.14 -2.48
N SER A 74 -3.38 -9.41 -2.96
CA SER A 74 -3.61 -9.78 -4.36
C SER A 74 -3.11 -8.69 -5.30
N HIS A 75 -3.45 -7.43 -5.02
CA HIS A 75 -2.95 -6.28 -5.76
C HIS A 75 -1.41 -6.15 -5.74
N ARG A 76 -0.77 -6.32 -4.57
CA ARG A 76 0.70 -6.26 -4.44
C ARG A 76 1.40 -7.39 -5.21
N VAL A 77 0.87 -8.61 -5.11
CA VAL A 77 1.38 -9.78 -5.82
C VAL A 77 1.18 -9.62 -7.34
N GLY A 78 0.01 -9.11 -7.76
CA GLY A 78 -0.27 -8.75 -9.15
C GLY A 78 0.72 -7.71 -9.69
N ASN A 79 0.96 -6.61 -8.96
CA ASN A 79 1.95 -5.58 -9.30
C ASN A 79 3.38 -6.16 -9.40
N PHE A 80 3.74 -7.14 -8.56
CA PHE A 80 5.02 -7.83 -8.65
C PHE A 80 5.15 -8.66 -9.92
N PHE A 81 4.17 -9.51 -10.24
CA PHE A 81 4.17 -10.30 -11.49
C PHE A 81 4.11 -9.40 -12.72
N TYR A 82 3.41 -8.27 -12.64
CA TYR A 82 3.32 -7.28 -13.71
C TYR A 82 4.70 -6.66 -13.99
N ALA A 83 5.39 -6.19 -12.95
CA ALA A 83 6.74 -5.66 -13.07
C ALA A 83 7.73 -6.72 -13.58
N LEU A 84 7.63 -7.95 -13.08
CA LEU A 84 8.48 -9.06 -13.51
C LEU A 84 8.29 -9.38 -15.00
N THR A 85 7.04 -9.38 -15.47
CA THR A 85 6.72 -9.60 -16.90
C THR A 85 7.33 -8.50 -17.76
N LEU A 86 7.17 -7.22 -17.36
CA LEU A 86 7.71 -6.09 -18.12
C LEU A 86 9.24 -6.08 -18.17
N LEU A 87 9.89 -6.55 -17.11
CA LEU A 87 11.35 -6.67 -17.05
C LEU A 87 11.88 -7.91 -17.75
N PHE A 88 11.02 -8.88 -18.09
CA PHE A 88 11.46 -10.14 -18.67
C PHE A 88 12.15 -9.95 -20.03
N PRO A 89 11.59 -9.21 -21.01
CA PRO A 89 12.28 -8.95 -22.28
C PRO A 89 13.65 -8.26 -22.15
N PRO A 90 13.83 -7.16 -21.40
CA PRO A 90 15.15 -6.52 -21.27
C PRO A 90 16.14 -7.39 -20.49
N VAL A 91 15.73 -8.10 -19.44
CA VAL A 91 16.60 -9.04 -18.72
C VAL A 91 17.07 -10.15 -19.66
N PHE A 92 16.16 -10.71 -20.46
CA PHE A 92 16.51 -11.71 -21.45
C PHE A 92 17.50 -11.17 -22.50
N ALA A 93 17.30 -9.95 -23.00
CA ALA A 93 18.23 -9.33 -23.94
C ALA A 93 19.63 -9.16 -23.35
N ILE A 94 19.74 -8.77 -22.08
CA ILE A 94 21.01 -8.65 -21.36
C ILE A 94 21.68 -10.02 -21.22
N VAL A 95 20.93 -11.07 -20.87
CA VAL A 95 21.46 -12.45 -20.76
C VAL A 95 21.92 -12.96 -22.14
N ALA A 96 21.14 -12.74 -23.19
CA ALA A 96 21.54 -13.13 -24.55
C ALA A 96 22.83 -12.42 -24.98
N LEU A 97 22.97 -11.12 -24.67
CA LEU A 97 24.16 -10.34 -24.98
C LEU A 97 25.36 -10.78 -24.13
N SER A 98 25.15 -11.14 -22.87
CA SER A 98 26.20 -11.62 -21.98
C SER A 98 26.77 -12.97 -22.43
N ILE A 99 25.92 -13.86 -22.96
CA ILE A 99 26.35 -15.12 -23.58
C ILE A 99 27.26 -14.83 -24.78
N LYS A 100 26.93 -13.84 -25.62
CA LYS A 100 27.78 -13.44 -26.74
C LYS A 100 29.12 -12.84 -26.31
N VAL A 101 29.13 -12.06 -25.25
CA VAL A 101 30.38 -11.56 -24.65
C VAL A 101 31.21 -12.72 -24.10
N ALA A 102 30.59 -13.68 -23.40
CA ALA A 102 31.28 -14.83 -22.83
C ALA A 102 31.88 -15.75 -23.92
N GLU A 103 31.19 -15.96 -25.04
CA GLU A 103 31.75 -16.65 -26.22
C GLU A 103 33.03 -15.95 -26.72
N GLY A 104 33.06 -14.61 -26.73
CA GLY A 104 34.25 -13.83 -27.05
C GLY A 104 35.39 -13.99 -26.02
N VAL A 105 35.07 -14.13 -24.73
CA VAL A 105 36.07 -14.35 -23.67
C VAL A 105 36.69 -15.75 -23.76
N VAL A 106 35.92 -16.78 -24.12
CA VAL A 106 36.45 -18.13 -24.34
C VAL A 106 37.45 -18.15 -25.49
N TRP A 107 37.19 -17.38 -26.54
CA TRP A 107 38.13 -17.21 -27.66
C TRP A 107 39.48 -16.62 -27.20
N VAL A 108 39.47 -15.73 -26.20
CA VAL A 108 40.69 -15.12 -25.63
C VAL A 108 41.36 -16.03 -24.58
N SER A 109 40.59 -16.68 -23.70
CA SER A 109 41.14 -17.38 -22.53
C SER A 109 41.51 -18.85 -22.78
N SER A 110 41.11 -19.44 -23.90
CA SER A 110 41.34 -20.84 -24.28
C SER A 110 40.85 -21.90 -23.27
N SER A 111 40.14 -21.50 -22.20
CA SER A 111 39.61 -22.39 -21.17
C SER A 111 38.08 -22.42 -21.24
N SER A 112 37.53 -23.59 -21.56
CA SER A 112 36.08 -23.83 -21.60
C SER A 112 35.42 -23.63 -20.22
N LEU A 113 36.14 -23.99 -19.15
CA LEU A 113 35.69 -23.86 -17.76
C LEU A 113 35.52 -22.39 -17.35
N ALA A 114 36.43 -21.52 -17.79
CA ALA A 114 36.33 -20.07 -17.53
C ALA A 114 35.10 -19.45 -18.22
N GLY A 115 34.76 -19.93 -19.42
CA GLY A 115 33.55 -19.53 -20.14
C GLY A 115 32.26 -19.89 -19.41
N GLU A 116 32.12 -21.14 -18.96
CA GLU A 116 30.92 -21.60 -18.25
C GLU A 116 30.74 -20.92 -16.90
N ILE A 117 31.82 -20.73 -16.13
CA ILE A 117 31.75 -19.99 -14.85
C ILE A 117 31.32 -18.53 -15.08
N SER A 118 31.84 -17.88 -16.13
CA SER A 118 31.46 -16.51 -16.48
C SER A 118 29.98 -16.40 -16.85
N LYS A 119 29.47 -17.34 -17.67
CA LYS A 119 28.03 -17.42 -18.01
C LYS A 119 27.16 -17.56 -16.77
N LEU A 120 27.52 -18.44 -15.83
CA LEU A 120 26.78 -18.65 -14.59
C LEU A 120 26.75 -17.40 -13.72
N ALA A 121 27.92 -16.79 -13.51
CA ALA A 121 28.04 -15.58 -12.72
C ALA A 121 27.19 -14.45 -13.31
N LEU A 122 27.28 -14.22 -14.63
CA LEU A 122 26.50 -13.19 -15.32
C LEU A 122 24.99 -13.46 -15.27
N ALA A 123 24.55 -14.72 -15.41
CA ALA A 123 23.14 -15.07 -15.31
C ALA A 123 22.58 -14.85 -13.89
N ILE A 124 23.33 -15.24 -12.85
CA ILE A 124 22.93 -15.02 -11.45
C ILE A 124 22.85 -13.52 -11.15
N ILE A 125 23.84 -12.74 -11.61
CA ILE A 125 23.84 -11.28 -11.45
C ILE A 125 22.63 -10.67 -12.17
N ALA A 126 22.38 -11.05 -13.43
CA ALA A 126 21.24 -10.54 -14.20
C ALA A 126 19.89 -10.88 -13.57
N LEU A 127 19.72 -12.12 -13.07
CA LEU A 127 18.50 -12.55 -12.39
C LEU A 127 18.29 -11.79 -11.08
N SER A 128 19.33 -11.70 -10.25
CA SER A 128 19.27 -11.02 -8.95
C SER A 128 18.99 -9.52 -9.14
N PHE A 129 19.64 -8.90 -10.11
CA PHE A 129 19.40 -7.50 -10.48
C PHE A 129 17.98 -7.31 -11.01
N GLY A 130 17.51 -8.18 -11.91
CA GLY A 130 16.15 -8.14 -12.45
C GLY A 130 15.08 -8.26 -11.36
N LEU A 131 15.26 -9.17 -10.40
CA LEU A 131 14.36 -9.32 -9.25
C LEU A 131 14.38 -8.09 -8.33
N LEU A 132 15.56 -7.51 -8.09
CA LEU A 132 15.70 -6.29 -7.30
C LEU A 132 14.99 -5.11 -7.97
N VAL A 133 15.20 -4.91 -9.27
CA VAL A 133 14.50 -3.88 -10.04
C VAL A 133 12.99 -4.13 -10.07
N ALA A 134 12.54 -5.37 -10.24
CA ALA A 134 11.12 -5.72 -10.20
C ALA A 134 10.48 -5.38 -8.85
N LYS A 135 11.18 -5.68 -7.75
CA LYS A 135 10.74 -5.34 -6.39
C LYS A 135 10.66 -3.83 -6.19
N LEU A 136 11.66 -3.08 -6.62
CA LEU A 136 11.67 -1.61 -6.53
C LEU A 136 10.58 -0.98 -7.38
N ALA A 137 10.41 -1.44 -8.62
CA ALA A 137 9.36 -0.99 -9.52
C ALA A 137 7.96 -1.29 -8.95
N SER A 138 7.75 -2.50 -8.41
CA SER A 138 6.50 -2.86 -7.73
C SER A 138 6.24 -1.99 -6.50
N ALA A 139 7.27 -1.73 -5.68
CA ALA A 139 7.14 -0.82 -4.54
C ALA A 139 6.76 0.61 -4.97
N HIS A 140 7.37 1.11 -6.03
CA HIS A 140 7.05 2.43 -6.58
C HIS A 140 5.61 2.48 -7.14
N LEU A 141 5.19 1.45 -7.88
CA LEU A 141 3.81 1.32 -8.37
C LEU A 141 2.81 1.26 -7.21
N ASN A 142 3.08 0.48 -6.17
CA ASN A 142 2.23 0.40 -4.98
C ASN A 142 2.08 1.75 -4.27
N ARG A 143 3.17 2.54 -4.21
CA ARG A 143 3.14 3.88 -3.64
C ARG A 143 2.26 4.82 -4.46
N ARG A 144 2.45 4.84 -5.79
CA ARG A 144 1.64 5.66 -6.69
C ARG A 144 0.16 5.29 -6.63
N ASP A 145 -0.15 3.99 -6.65
CA ASP A 145 -1.53 3.49 -6.52
C ASP A 145 -2.18 3.99 -5.23
N ARG A 146 -1.41 4.05 -4.13
CA ARG A 146 -1.89 4.54 -2.85
C ARG A 146 -2.13 6.06 -2.86
N GLU A 147 -1.23 6.83 -3.47
CA GLU A 147 -1.40 8.28 -3.65
C GLU A 147 -2.70 8.57 -4.42
N ASP A 148 -2.95 7.85 -5.53
CA ASP A 148 -4.20 7.97 -6.30
C ASP A 148 -5.46 7.63 -5.45
N VAL A 149 -5.37 6.63 -4.57
CA VAL A 149 -6.49 6.26 -3.67
C VAL A 149 -6.72 7.36 -2.63
N VAL A 150 -5.66 7.94 -2.06
CA VAL A 150 -5.75 9.04 -1.09
C VAL A 150 -6.41 10.26 -1.72
N ASP A 151 -6.00 10.63 -2.93
CA ASP A 151 -6.56 11.76 -3.68
C ASP A 151 -8.02 11.51 -4.05
N ARG A 152 -8.35 10.29 -4.50
CA ARG A 152 -9.73 9.89 -4.77
C ARG A 152 -10.61 9.99 -3.53
N LEU A 153 -10.13 9.51 -2.38
CA LEU A 153 -10.87 9.62 -1.12
C LEU A 153 -11.06 11.07 -0.67
N ALA A 154 -10.06 11.93 -0.88
CA ALA A 154 -10.17 13.37 -0.60
C ALA A 154 -11.22 14.05 -1.49
N TYR A 155 -11.26 13.70 -2.78
CA TYR A 155 -12.29 14.19 -3.69
C TYR A 155 -13.69 13.67 -3.29
N GLN A 156 -13.79 12.38 -2.97
CA GLN A 156 -15.05 11.77 -2.52
C GLN A 156 -15.56 12.40 -1.23
N SER A 157 -14.71 12.64 -0.22
CA SER A 157 -15.14 13.28 1.03
C SER A 157 -15.71 14.67 0.76
N LYS A 158 -15.05 15.48 -0.07
CA LYS A 158 -15.55 16.81 -0.43
C LYS A 158 -16.90 16.73 -1.13
N LYS A 159 -17.03 15.81 -2.09
CA LYS A 159 -18.28 15.58 -2.83
C LYS A 159 -19.43 15.14 -1.93
N HIS A 160 -19.18 14.22 -1.00
CA HIS A 160 -20.17 13.74 -0.04
C HIS A 160 -20.63 14.85 0.91
N LEU A 161 -19.70 15.70 1.38
CA LEU A 161 -20.05 16.84 2.22
C LEU A 161 -20.91 17.87 1.46
N GLN A 162 -20.49 18.26 0.25
CA GLN A 162 -21.28 19.18 -0.57
C GLN A 162 -22.67 18.60 -0.87
N ARG A 163 -22.76 17.30 -1.15
CA ARG A 163 -24.05 16.66 -1.40
C ARG A 163 -24.94 16.65 -0.16
N ALA A 164 -24.37 16.44 1.02
CA ALA A 164 -25.10 16.53 2.28
C ALA A 164 -25.62 17.96 2.55
N GLU A 165 -24.87 18.99 2.13
CA GLU A 165 -25.30 20.39 2.20
C GLU A 165 -26.47 20.67 1.25
N GLU A 166 -26.38 20.24 -0.01
CA GLU A 166 -27.48 20.34 -0.99
C GLU A 166 -28.75 19.64 -0.49
N LEU A 167 -28.62 18.43 0.07
CA LEU A 167 -29.76 17.67 0.61
C LEU A 167 -30.40 18.36 1.83
N MET A 168 -29.62 19.10 2.60
CA MET A 168 -30.12 19.90 3.71
C MET A 168 -30.98 21.07 3.20
N GLU A 169 -30.51 21.76 2.15
CA GLU A 169 -31.24 22.85 1.50
C GLU A 169 -32.54 22.36 0.84
N ASP A 170 -32.51 21.17 0.24
CA ASP A 170 -33.66 20.53 -0.39
C ASP A 170 -34.67 19.91 0.61
N GLY A 171 -34.37 19.91 1.91
CA GLY A 171 -35.24 19.36 2.97
C GLY A 171 -35.22 17.83 3.08
N HIS A 172 -34.23 17.16 2.49
CA HIS A 172 -34.06 15.70 2.54
C HIS A 172 -33.18 15.26 3.71
N TYR A 173 -33.68 15.48 4.94
CA TYR A 173 -32.91 15.37 6.19
C TYR A 173 -32.35 13.97 6.50
N ASP A 174 -33.10 12.92 6.20
CA ASP A 174 -32.67 11.52 6.35
C ASP A 174 -31.45 11.20 5.47
N LEU A 175 -31.43 11.73 4.24
CA LEU A 175 -30.31 11.56 3.31
C LEU A 175 -29.06 12.36 3.70
N VAL A 176 -29.21 13.47 4.44
CA VAL A 176 -28.08 14.22 5.00
C VAL A 176 -27.23 13.34 5.91
N ALA A 177 -27.85 12.53 6.77
CA ALA A 177 -27.14 11.62 7.67
C ALA A 177 -26.36 10.54 6.90
N LEU A 178 -26.92 10.05 5.80
CA LEU A 178 -26.27 9.07 4.93
C LEU A 178 -25.03 9.64 4.23
N GLU A 179 -25.17 10.76 3.54
CA GLU A 179 -24.06 11.38 2.79
C GLU A 179 -23.01 11.99 3.73
N GLY A 180 -23.43 12.59 4.85
CA GLY A 180 -22.52 13.05 5.89
C GLY A 180 -21.67 11.92 6.46
N TYR A 181 -22.26 10.76 6.74
CA TYR A 181 -21.50 9.62 7.25
C TYR A 181 -20.52 9.03 6.21
N ARG A 182 -20.90 9.01 4.93
CA ARG A 182 -19.99 8.62 3.83
C ARG A 182 -18.78 9.54 3.72
N CYS A 183 -18.97 10.83 4.01
CA CYS A 183 -17.88 11.78 4.12
C CYS A 183 -16.92 11.39 5.26
N VAL A 184 -17.45 11.12 6.45
CA VAL A 184 -16.67 10.67 7.61
C VAL A 184 -15.89 9.39 7.31
N GLU A 185 -16.53 8.38 6.71
CA GLU A 185 -15.89 7.13 6.31
C GLU A 185 -14.71 7.39 5.35
N SER A 186 -14.91 8.24 4.34
CA SER A 186 -13.88 8.59 3.36
C SER A 186 -12.68 9.28 4.02
N VAL A 187 -12.93 10.19 4.97
CA VAL A 187 -11.89 10.92 5.71
C VAL A 187 -11.10 9.99 6.63
N LEU A 188 -11.77 9.10 7.37
CA LEU A 188 -11.11 8.12 8.23
C LEU A 188 -10.28 7.13 7.42
N GLN A 189 -10.81 6.61 6.31
CA GLN A 189 -10.07 5.74 5.40
C GLN A 189 -8.83 6.43 4.85
N ARG A 190 -8.95 7.70 4.43
CA ARG A 190 -7.82 8.49 3.95
C ARG A 190 -6.75 8.66 5.02
N ALA A 191 -7.15 9.02 6.24
CA ALA A 191 -6.22 9.22 7.36
C ALA A 191 -5.48 7.92 7.72
N LEU A 192 -6.20 6.80 7.82
CA LEU A 192 -5.63 5.48 8.07
C LEU A 192 -4.65 5.06 6.97
N LEU A 193 -5.01 5.30 5.70
CA LEU A 193 -4.12 5.05 4.57
C LEU A 193 -2.88 5.94 4.60
N ASN A 194 -2.98 7.21 5.00
CA ASN A 194 -1.80 8.08 5.13
C ASN A 194 -0.82 7.55 6.20
N GLU A 195 -1.34 7.04 7.31
CA GLU A 195 -0.55 6.49 8.42
C GLU A 195 0.01 5.07 8.18
N ASN A 196 -0.13 4.50 6.98
CA ASN A 196 0.21 3.10 6.66
C ASN A 196 -0.60 2.06 7.46
N VAL A 197 -1.67 2.47 8.14
CA VAL A 197 -2.52 1.58 8.91
C VAL A 197 -3.49 0.90 7.94
N HIS A 198 -3.32 -0.41 7.81
CA HIS A 198 -4.16 -1.20 6.91
C HIS A 198 -5.52 -1.44 7.57
N VAL A 199 -6.57 -1.00 6.90
CA VAL A 199 -7.94 -1.26 7.32
C VAL A 199 -8.61 -2.11 6.28
N ALA A 200 -9.32 -3.14 6.74
CA ALA A 200 -10.20 -3.87 5.86
C ALA A 200 -11.34 -2.94 5.39
N SER A 201 -11.23 -2.43 4.17
CA SER A 201 -12.18 -1.47 3.57
C SER A 201 -13.63 -1.94 3.60
N SER A 202 -13.87 -3.25 3.74
CA SER A 202 -15.18 -3.87 3.69
C SER A 202 -16.05 -3.69 4.94
N ARG A 203 -15.52 -3.17 6.06
CA ARG A 203 -16.30 -3.04 7.31
C ARG A 203 -16.26 -1.63 7.88
N PRO A 204 -17.27 -0.79 7.59
CA PRO A 204 -17.45 0.53 8.23
C PRO A 204 -17.34 0.49 9.76
N ASN A 205 -17.85 -0.59 10.37
CA ASN A 205 -17.81 -0.82 11.81
C ASN A 205 -16.39 -0.93 12.40
N GLN A 206 -15.38 -1.22 11.58
CA GLN A 206 -13.99 -1.35 12.03
C GLN A 206 -13.18 -0.06 11.84
N LEU A 207 -13.72 0.96 11.15
CA LEU A 207 -13.00 2.21 10.89
C LEU A 207 -12.73 2.98 12.18
N ILE A 208 -13.76 3.22 13.00
CA ILE A 208 -13.63 4.02 14.23
C ILE A 208 -12.69 3.35 15.25
N PRO A 209 -12.85 2.04 15.60
CA PRO A 209 -11.94 1.40 16.55
C PRO A 209 -10.49 1.28 16.04
N THR A 210 -10.30 1.18 14.72
CA THR A 210 -8.95 1.12 14.14
C THR A 210 -8.31 2.50 14.11
N ALA A 211 -9.08 3.55 13.81
CA ALA A 211 -8.60 4.93 13.82
C ALA A 211 -8.27 5.44 15.23
N SER A 212 -9.07 5.09 16.25
CA SER A 212 -8.75 5.40 17.64
C SER A 212 -7.48 4.69 18.11
N ARG A 213 -7.35 3.36 17.88
CA ARG A 213 -6.12 2.62 18.21
C ARG A 213 -4.87 3.13 17.50
N ALA A 214 -5.03 3.77 16.34
CA ALA A 214 -3.95 4.37 15.59
C ALA A 214 -3.64 5.83 16.01
N GLY A 215 -4.33 6.39 17.02
CA GLY A 215 -4.15 7.78 17.45
C GLY A 215 -4.64 8.83 16.44
N ILE A 216 -5.44 8.43 15.45
CA ILE A 216 -5.93 9.33 14.39
C ILE A 216 -7.12 10.16 14.88
N ILE A 217 -7.93 9.57 15.77
CA ILE A 217 -9.06 10.20 16.42
C ILE A 217 -8.71 10.37 17.90
N PRO A 218 -8.85 11.58 18.48
CA PRO A 218 -8.74 11.77 19.92
C PRO A 218 -9.74 10.89 20.68
N ASP A 219 -9.32 10.29 21.79
CA ASP A 219 -10.19 9.39 22.58
C ASP A 219 -11.48 10.07 23.05
N GLU A 220 -11.42 11.38 23.34
CA GLU A 220 -12.58 12.22 23.69
C GLU A 220 -13.66 12.26 22.60
N LEU A 221 -13.28 12.14 21.34
CA LEU A 221 -14.18 12.24 20.20
C LEU A 221 -14.75 10.89 19.75
N VAL A 222 -14.21 9.77 20.25
CA VAL A 222 -14.67 8.42 19.88
C VAL A 222 -16.17 8.24 20.17
N GLY A 223 -16.65 8.78 21.29
CA GLY A 223 -18.08 8.79 21.63
C GLY A 223 -18.92 9.52 20.58
N VAL A 224 -18.45 10.68 20.10
CA VAL A 224 -19.15 11.48 19.08
C VAL A 224 -19.23 10.75 17.72
N PHE A 225 -18.16 10.05 17.33
CA PHE A 225 -18.19 9.19 16.13
C PHE A 225 -19.20 8.04 16.27
N HIS A 226 -19.35 7.49 17.49
CA HIS A 226 -20.35 6.45 17.76
C HIS A 226 -21.77 6.99 17.66
N GLU A 227 -22.03 8.19 18.20
CA GLU A 227 -23.32 8.86 18.11
C GLU A 227 -23.73 9.15 16.66
N LEU A 228 -22.80 9.63 15.80
CA LEU A 228 -23.08 9.79 14.37
C LEU A 228 -23.46 8.47 13.71
N ARG A 229 -22.82 7.36 14.07
CA ARG A 229 -23.16 6.04 13.54
C ARG A 229 -24.57 5.62 13.96
N ILE A 230 -24.95 5.86 15.22
CA ILE A 230 -26.30 5.59 15.72
C ILE A 230 -27.32 6.46 14.97
N ALA A 231 -27.06 7.75 14.83
CA ALA A 231 -27.94 8.68 14.11
C ALA A 231 -28.11 8.28 12.64
N ARG A 232 -27.04 7.88 11.94
CA ARG A 232 -27.10 7.34 10.57
C ARG A 232 -27.94 6.08 10.50
N ASN A 233 -27.77 5.14 11.43
CA ASN A 233 -28.57 3.92 11.43
C ASN A 233 -30.05 4.20 11.71
N ARG A 234 -30.35 5.19 12.56
CA ARG A 234 -31.71 5.68 12.79
C ARG A 234 -32.32 6.23 11.51
N ALA A 235 -31.62 7.13 10.82
CA ALA A 235 -32.10 7.70 9.55
C ALA A 235 -32.41 6.66 8.47
N ILE A 236 -31.70 5.51 8.46
CA ILE A 236 -31.90 4.45 7.45
C ILE A 236 -32.96 3.43 7.85
N HIS A 237 -33.00 3.05 9.13
CA HIS A 237 -33.73 1.86 9.57
C HIS A 237 -34.91 2.16 10.50
N SER A 238 -34.99 3.37 11.07
CA SER A 238 -36.15 3.74 11.88
C SER A 238 -37.25 4.29 10.99
N CYS A 239 -38.50 4.03 11.39
CA CYS A 239 -39.68 4.71 10.82
C CYS A 239 -39.86 6.11 11.42
N ASP A 240 -38.96 6.52 12.32
CA ASP A 240 -39.02 7.79 13.04
C ASP A 240 -38.59 8.92 12.10
N LEU A 241 -39.27 10.06 12.19
CA LEU A 241 -38.99 11.21 11.35
C LEU A 241 -37.63 11.82 11.75
N PHE A 242 -36.67 11.80 10.84
CA PHE A 242 -35.39 12.48 11.03
C PHE A 242 -35.59 13.98 10.76
N THR A 243 -35.47 14.81 11.79
CA THR A 243 -35.88 16.23 11.72
C THR A 243 -34.79 17.13 11.16
N ASP A 244 -35.17 18.37 10.78
CA ASP A 244 -34.25 19.45 10.39
C ASP A 244 -33.18 19.73 11.46
N MET A 245 -33.56 19.67 12.75
CA MET A 245 -32.62 19.84 13.86
C MET A 245 -31.61 18.70 13.94
N ASP A 246 -32.07 17.46 13.73
CA ASP A 246 -31.19 16.28 13.74
C ASP A 246 -30.19 16.34 12.57
N ALA A 247 -30.65 16.72 11.38
CA ALA A 247 -29.79 16.88 10.20
C ALA A 247 -28.80 18.04 10.35
N SER A 248 -29.24 19.18 10.87
CA SER A 248 -28.38 20.32 11.21
C SER A 248 -27.27 19.91 12.17
N TRP A 249 -27.62 19.25 13.27
CA TRP A 249 -26.65 18.74 14.24
C TRP A 249 -25.68 17.74 13.61
N PHE A 250 -26.19 16.83 12.76
CA PHE A 250 -25.37 15.81 12.09
C PHE A 250 -24.34 16.45 11.16
N LEU A 251 -24.75 17.43 10.36
CA LEU A 251 -23.89 18.12 9.40
C LEU A 251 -22.81 18.96 10.10
N VAL A 252 -23.20 19.72 11.13
CA VAL A 252 -22.26 20.50 11.95
C VAL A 252 -21.25 19.58 12.64
N THR A 253 -21.72 18.49 13.25
CA THR A 253 -20.86 17.51 13.91
C THR A 253 -19.91 16.85 12.90
N THR A 254 -20.40 16.49 11.72
CA THR A 254 -19.58 15.93 10.63
C THR A 254 -18.43 16.88 10.26
N ARG A 255 -18.73 18.18 10.02
CA ARG A 255 -17.70 19.18 9.71
C ARG A 255 -16.65 19.30 10.83
N ARG A 256 -17.10 19.34 12.10
CA ARG A 256 -16.21 19.42 13.26
C ARG A 256 -15.29 18.18 13.33
N LEU A 257 -15.83 16.99 13.16
CA LEU A 257 -15.04 15.77 13.23
C LEU A 257 -14.03 15.68 12.10
N ILE A 258 -14.41 16.00 10.86
CA ILE A 258 -13.50 15.99 9.72
C ILE A 258 -12.31 16.93 9.94
N ALA A 259 -12.55 18.09 10.56
CA ALA A 259 -11.48 19.04 10.90
C ALA A 259 -10.53 18.51 12.00
N SER A 260 -11.01 17.63 12.88
CA SER A 260 -10.21 17.06 13.98
C SER A 260 -9.37 15.83 13.58
N VAL A 261 -9.70 15.15 12.48
CA VAL A 261 -9.01 13.93 12.04
C VAL A 261 -7.58 14.26 11.60
N GLY A 262 -6.59 13.64 12.26
CA GLY A 262 -5.16 13.82 11.96
C GLY A 262 -4.50 15.02 12.65
N VAL A 263 -5.22 15.78 13.48
CA VAL A 263 -4.66 16.83 14.34
C VAL A 263 -4.13 16.26 15.66
N ALA A 264 -4.79 15.22 16.19
CA ALA A 264 -4.48 14.60 17.49
C ALA A 264 -3.01 14.18 17.62
N ARG A 265 -2.52 13.38 16.68
CA ARG A 265 -1.14 12.87 16.69
C ARG A 265 -0.08 13.97 16.53
N LYS A 266 -0.37 15.06 15.82
CA LYS A 266 0.58 16.18 15.70
C LYS A 266 0.80 16.87 17.04
N LEU A 267 -0.23 16.92 17.88
CA LEU A 267 -0.14 17.47 19.23
C LEU A 267 0.60 16.52 20.17
N ASP A 268 0.35 15.21 20.07
CA ASP A 268 1.10 14.20 20.86
C ASP A 268 2.59 14.16 20.48
N GLU A 269 2.94 14.26 19.20
CA GLU A 269 4.33 14.33 18.74
C GLU A 269 5.01 15.66 19.14
N GLU A 270 4.27 16.77 19.17
CA GLU A 270 4.81 18.06 19.63
C GLU A 270 4.97 18.12 21.16
N GLU A 271 4.06 17.52 21.94
CA GLU A 271 4.18 17.43 23.40
C GLU A 271 5.29 16.45 23.83
N GLU A 272 5.45 15.30 23.14
CA GLU A 272 6.53 14.35 23.42
C GLU A 272 7.93 14.96 23.12
N PHE A 273 8.04 15.87 22.15
CA PHE A 273 9.28 16.62 21.90
C PHE A 273 9.56 17.73 22.91
N VAL A 274 8.52 18.32 23.52
CA VAL A 274 8.68 19.40 24.52
C VAL A 274 9.04 18.84 25.90
N VAL A 275 8.58 17.63 26.26
CA VAL A 275 8.85 17.03 27.58
C VAL A 275 10.28 16.48 27.74
N VAL A 276 11.03 16.26 26.65
CA VAL A 276 12.40 15.71 26.72
C VAL A 276 13.47 16.79 27.00
N HIS A 277 13.15 18.08 26.99
CA HIS A 277 14.16 19.15 27.09
C HIS A 277 14.18 19.99 28.38
N ASP A 278 13.26 19.79 29.33
CA ASP A 278 13.29 20.50 30.62
C ASP A 278 13.46 19.53 31.79
N SER A 279 14.71 19.12 32.03
CA SER A 279 15.18 18.76 33.36
C SER A 279 16.35 19.68 33.71
N PRO A 280 16.15 20.69 34.58
CA PRO A 280 17.26 21.48 35.08
C PRO A 280 18.05 20.64 36.07
N GLU A 281 19.29 20.30 35.69
CA GLU A 281 20.31 19.81 36.62
C GLU A 281 20.60 20.91 37.66
N GLU A 282 20.17 20.71 38.91
CA GLU A 282 20.73 21.43 40.05
C GLU A 282 21.97 20.69 40.57
N PRO A 283 23.14 21.36 40.65
CA PRO A 283 24.31 20.82 41.31
C PRO A 283 24.45 21.47 42.70
N GLU A 284 24.25 20.72 43.80
CA GLU A 284 24.71 21.21 45.11
C GLU A 284 25.48 20.18 45.96
N LYS A 285 26.79 20.46 45.99
CA LYS A 285 27.70 20.56 47.14
C LYS A 285 27.83 19.39 48.11
N LYS A 286 29.06 18.86 48.10
CA LYS A 286 29.68 18.07 49.17
C LYS A 286 30.15 18.95 50.35
N ASP A 287 30.31 18.24 51.47
CA ASP A 287 31.19 18.44 52.65
C ASP A 287 30.51 18.94 53.94
N PRO A 288 31.06 18.64 55.14
CA PRO A 288 31.60 17.35 55.61
C PRO A 288 31.28 17.05 57.11
N ILE A 289 31.56 15.80 57.54
CA ILE A 289 31.97 15.32 58.89
C ILE A 289 31.05 15.59 60.12
N LEU A 290 30.67 14.52 60.83
CA LEU A 290 30.96 14.29 62.27
C LEU A 290 30.40 12.93 62.74
N GLU A 291 31.31 11.99 63.02
CA GLU A 291 31.04 10.91 64.00
C GLU A 291 30.85 11.52 65.40
N PRO A 292 30.15 10.81 66.30
CA PRO A 292 30.92 10.12 67.34
C PRO A 292 30.39 8.72 67.73
N ARG A 293 31.36 7.79 67.80
CA ARG A 293 31.68 6.82 68.85
C ARG A 293 30.65 6.42 69.94
N GLU A 294 30.68 5.09 70.15
CA GLU A 294 30.62 4.35 71.43
C GLU A 294 29.25 4.24 72.13
N LYS A 295 28.77 3.09 72.65
CA LYS A 295 29.45 1.93 73.25
C LYS A 295 28.47 0.75 73.51
N SER A 296 29.06 -0.46 73.64
CA SER A 296 28.61 -1.68 74.37
C SER A 296 27.35 -2.41 73.84
N VAL A 297 27.33 -3.72 73.59
CA VAL A 297 27.62 -4.85 74.52
C VAL A 297 28.25 -6.03 73.71
N VAL A 298 29.54 -6.36 73.90
CA VAL A 298 30.12 -7.48 74.68
C VAL A 298 29.62 -8.89 74.35
N SER A 299 30.46 -9.66 73.65
CA SER A 299 31.04 -10.93 74.10
C SER A 299 32.37 -11.13 73.38
#